data_AF-A0A937WAQ5-F1
#
_entry.id   AF-A0A937WAQ5-F1
#
_cell.length_a   1.000
_cell.length_b   1.000
_cell.length_c   1.000
_cell.angle_alpha   90.00
_cell.angle_beta   90.00
_cell.angle_gamma   90.00
#
_symmetry.space_group_name_H-M   'P 1'
#
loop_
_entity.id
_entity.type
_entity.pdbx_description
1 polymer ?
#
loop_
_entity_poly.entity_id
_entity_poly.type
_entity_poly.pdbx_seq_one_letter_code
_entity_poly.pdbx_strand_id
1 'polypeptide(L)'
;MKFHTRQIQRKFKHALDFGVTGNYNQISAAAFQAALQKHVSDKNTQVIKGTYRGKPAAFYVNMNTRQTVIEDALGNFVSGWKLSKEQLQHVLIDGKLV
;
A
#
# COMPACT_ATOMS: atom_id res chain seq x y z
N MET A 1 -4.03 9.37 -5.24
CA MET A 1 -2.67 9.01 -4.81
C MET A 1 -1.56 9.58 -5.68
N LYS A 2 -0.63 10.28 -5.04
CA LYS A 2 0.60 10.84 -5.60
C LYS A 2 1.79 9.92 -5.27
N PHE A 3 2.62 9.63 -6.26
CA PHE A 3 3.82 8.81 -6.10
C PHE A 3 5.07 9.67 -6.28
N HIS A 4 5.98 9.62 -5.31
CA HIS A 4 7.29 10.25 -5.40
C HIS A 4 8.36 9.19 -5.61
N THR A 5 9.29 9.43 -6.55
CA THR A 5 10.35 8.46 -6.91
C THR A 5 11.15 7.99 -5.69
N ARG A 6 11.55 8.92 -4.81
CA ARG A 6 12.26 8.59 -3.55
C ARG A 6 11.44 7.67 -2.65
N GLN A 7 10.12 7.85 -2.63
CA GLN A 7 9.21 7.03 -1.83
C GLN A 7 9.05 5.64 -2.42
N ILE A 8 8.85 5.54 -3.74
CA ILE A 8 8.80 4.27 -4.47
C ILE A 8 10.08 3.47 -4.22
N GLN A 9 11.25 4.09 -4.38
CA GLN A 9 12.54 3.45 -4.10
C GLN A 9 12.63 2.96 -2.64
N ARG A 10 12.31 3.82 -1.68
CA ARG A 10 12.36 3.48 -0.25
C ARG A 10 11.43 2.30 0.12
N LYS A 11 10.31 2.16 -0.59
CA LYS A 11 9.30 1.13 -0.33
C LYS A 11 9.38 -0.06 -1.28
N PHE A 12 10.34 -0.07 -2.20
CA PHE A 12 10.53 -1.15 -3.17
C PHE A 12 10.81 -2.51 -2.52
N LYS A 13 11.26 -2.53 -1.26
CA LYS A 13 11.35 -3.77 -0.46
C LYS A 13 10.01 -4.54 -0.32
N HIS A 14 8.88 -3.90 -0.58
CA HIS A 14 7.55 -4.53 -0.60
C HIS A 14 7.06 -4.88 -2.01
N ALA A 15 7.85 -4.62 -3.06
CA ALA A 15 7.44 -4.85 -4.44
C ALA A 15 7.07 -6.32 -4.71
N LEU A 16 7.74 -7.25 -4.02
CA LEU A 16 7.45 -8.68 -4.06
C LEU A 16 6.02 -9.01 -3.63
N ASP A 17 5.48 -8.29 -2.64
CA ASP A 17 4.09 -8.49 -2.17
C ASP A 17 3.07 -8.18 -3.27
N PHE A 18 3.46 -7.38 -4.25
CA PHE A 18 2.66 -6.98 -5.42
C PHE A 18 3.08 -7.71 -6.70
N GLY A 19 3.90 -8.75 -6.59
CA GLY A 19 4.33 -9.59 -7.72
C GLY A 19 5.46 -9.00 -8.57
N VAL A 20 6.11 -7.93 -8.12
CA VAL A 20 7.27 -7.35 -8.80
C VAL A 20 8.54 -7.93 -8.19
N THR A 21 9.26 -8.73 -8.98
CA THR A 21 10.47 -9.44 -8.56
C THR A 21 11.75 -8.75 -9.07
N GLY A 22 12.89 -9.12 -8.48
CA GLY A 22 14.20 -8.60 -8.86
C GLY A 22 14.62 -7.34 -8.10
N ASN A 23 15.74 -6.76 -8.53
CA ASN A 23 16.34 -5.59 -7.89
C ASN A 23 15.69 -4.28 -8.32
N TYR A 24 15.88 -3.24 -7.51
CA TYR A 24 15.43 -1.89 -7.87
C TYR A 24 16.19 -1.38 -9.09
N ASN A 25 15.44 -0.99 -10.12
CA ASN A 25 15.88 -0.23 -11.28
C ASN A 25 14.69 0.56 -11.83
N GLN A 26 14.89 1.33 -12.91
CA GLN A 26 13.82 2.16 -13.47
C GLN A 26 12.61 1.33 -13.96
N ILE A 27 12.84 0.15 -14.55
CA ILE A 27 11.78 -0.72 -15.07
C ILE A 27 10.97 -1.31 -13.91
N SER A 28 11.65 -1.87 -12.90
CA SER A 28 10.98 -2.48 -11.75
C SER A 28 10.29 -1.44 -10.86
N ALA A 29 10.85 -0.23 -10.73
CA ALA A 29 10.20 0.89 -10.05
C ALA A 29 8.88 1.30 -10.73
N ALA A 30 8.88 1.39 -12.06
CA ALA A 30 7.68 1.68 -12.84
C ALA A 30 6.63 0.55 -12.70
N ALA A 31 7.07 -0.71 -12.75
CA ALA A 31 6.21 -1.87 -12.53
C ALA A 31 5.58 -1.86 -11.13
N PHE A 32 6.36 -1.52 -10.10
CA PHE A 32 5.85 -1.42 -8.73
C PHE A 32 4.81 -0.30 -8.59
N GLN A 33 5.08 0.89 -9.16
CA GLN A 33 4.09 1.97 -9.16
C GLN A 33 2.79 1.56 -9.89
N ALA A 34 2.91 0.90 -11.05
CA ALA A 34 1.76 0.42 -11.80
C ALA A 34 0.95 -0.64 -11.01
N ALA A 35 1.63 -1.54 -10.30
CA ALA A 35 0.98 -2.52 -9.44
C ALA A 35 0.21 -1.86 -8.27
N LEU A 36 0.80 -0.83 -7.65
CA LEU A 36 0.12 -0.04 -6.61
C LEU A 36 -1.10 0.72 -7.17
N GLN A 37 -0.99 1.30 -8.37
CA GLN A 37 -2.11 1.98 -9.05
C GLN A 37 -3.25 1.01 -9.40
N LYS A 38 -2.90 -0.17 -9.92
CA LYS A 38 -3.87 -1.24 -10.19
C LYS A 38 -4.57 -1.68 -8.91
N HIS A 39 -3.82 -1.88 -7.83
CA HIS A 39 -4.38 -2.27 -6.54
C HIS A 39 -5.42 -1.26 -6.04
N VAL A 40 -5.12 0.04 -6.06
CA VAL A 40 -6.07 1.07 -5.54
C VAL A 40 -7.28 1.30 -6.44
N SER A 41 -7.21 0.91 -7.71
CA SER A 41 -8.32 0.99 -8.66
C SER A 41 -9.09 -0.32 -8.82
N ASP A 42 -8.65 -1.40 -8.17
CA ASP A 42 -9.34 -2.69 -8.21
C ASP A 42 -10.70 -2.59 -7.50
N LYS A 43 -11.74 -3.12 -8.14
CA LYS A 43 -13.11 -3.10 -7.61
C LYS A 43 -13.28 -3.81 -6.26
N ASN A 44 -12.38 -4.74 -5.92
CA ASN A 44 -12.39 -5.47 -4.65
C ASN A 44 -11.54 -4.78 -3.57
N THR A 45 -10.90 -3.65 -3.90
CA THR A 45 -10.15 -2.85 -2.94
C THR A 45 -11.10 -1.88 -2.24
N GLN A 46 -11.14 -1.99 -0.92
CA GLN A 46 -11.93 -1.13 -0.05
C GLN A 46 -11.05 -0.05 0.58
N VAL A 47 -11.62 1.14 0.75
CA VAL A 47 -10.94 2.26 1.41
C VAL A 47 -11.39 2.35 2.85
N ILE A 48 -10.45 2.22 3.78
CA ILE A 48 -10.68 2.31 5.21
C ILE A 48 -9.93 3.53 5.74
N LYS A 49 -10.63 4.48 6.33
CA LYS A 49 -10.02 5.66 6.95
C LYS A 49 -9.58 5.32 8.36
N GLY A 50 -8.43 5.85 8.77
CA GLY A 50 -7.93 5.63 10.11
C GLY A 50 -6.60 6.32 10.36
N THR A 51 -5.72 5.68 11.12
CA THR A 51 -4.40 6.23 11.43
C THR A 51 -3.28 5.23 11.18
N TYR A 52 -2.21 5.73 10.57
CA TYR A 52 -0.95 5.00 10.41
C TYR A 52 0.12 5.69 11.24
N ARG A 53 0.66 4.99 12.25
CA ARG A 53 1.65 5.53 13.20
C ARG A 53 1.19 6.85 13.85
N GLY A 54 -0.08 6.90 14.25
CA GLY A 54 -0.68 8.07 14.90
C GLY A 54 -1.03 9.24 13.98
N LYS A 55 -0.82 9.13 12.66
CA LYS A 55 -1.19 10.17 11.69
C LYS A 55 -2.40 9.74 10.86
N PRO A 56 -3.31 10.66 10.47
CA PRO A 56 -4.43 10.33 9.61
C PRO A 56 -3.97 9.70 8.29
N ALA A 57 -4.62 8.61 7.90
CA ALA A 57 -4.30 7.84 6.72
C ALA A 57 -5.55 7.15 6.14
N ALA A 58 -5.48 6.79 4.86
CA ALA A 58 -6.40 5.89 4.21
C ALA A 58 -5.69 4.59 3.83
N PHE A 59 -6.33 3.45 4.12
CA PHE A 59 -5.88 2.11 3.78
C PHE A 59 -6.73 1.59 2.62
N TYR A 60 -6.08 1.30 1.50
CA TYR A 60 -6.69 0.65 0.34
C TYR A 60 -6.43 -0.84 0.47
N VAL A 61 -7.41 -1.61 0.94
CA VAL A 61 -7.25 -3.02 1.29
C VAL A 61 -8.02 -3.91 0.31
N ASN A 62 -7.33 -4.86 -0.31
CA ASN A 62 -7.98 -5.92 -1.09
C ASN A 62 -8.14 -7.16 -0.20
N MET A 63 -9.38 -7.52 0.11
CA MET A 63 -9.69 -8.60 1.05
C MET A 63 -9.27 -9.99 0.53
N ASN A 64 -9.21 -10.16 -0.79
CA ASN A 64 -8.85 -11.44 -1.41
C ASN A 64 -7.34 -11.68 -1.36
N THR A 65 -6.53 -10.64 -1.60
CA THR A 65 -5.06 -10.75 -1.63
C THR A 65 -4.41 -10.40 -0.28
N ARG A 66 -5.15 -9.73 0.61
CA ARG A 66 -4.69 -9.08 1.86
C ARG A 66 -3.63 -8.00 1.63
N GLN A 67 -3.48 -7.51 0.40
CA GLN A 67 -2.60 -6.40 0.11
C GLN A 67 -3.22 -5.10 0.61
N THR A 68 -2.39 -4.22 1.16
CA THR A 68 -2.76 -2.86 1.55
C THR A 68 -1.88 -1.84 0.84
N VAL A 69 -2.45 -0.69 0.51
CA VAL A 69 -1.72 0.52 0.14
C VAL A 69 -2.16 1.64 1.07
N ILE A 70 -1.20 2.37 1.62
CA ILE A 70 -1.41 3.43 2.60
C ILE A 70 -1.20 4.78 1.94
N GLU A 71 -2.19 5.66 2.07
CA GLU A 71 -2.15 7.04 1.62
C GLU A 71 -2.22 7.98 2.85
N ASP A 72 -1.41 9.03 2.87
CA ASP A 72 -1.50 10.07 3.90
C ASP A 72 -2.66 11.04 3.64
N ALA A 73 -2.93 11.92 4.60
CA ALA A 73 -3.97 12.95 4.48
C ALA A 73 -3.80 13.92 3.30
N LEU A 74 -2.62 14.02 2.69
CA LEU A 74 -2.32 14.88 1.54
C LEU A 74 -2.44 14.14 0.20
N GLY A 75 -2.83 12.86 0.24
CA GLY A 75 -2.98 12.01 -0.93
C GLY A 75 -1.66 11.39 -1.40
N ASN A 76 -0.61 11.36 -0.59
CA ASN A 76 0.68 10.77 -0.98
C ASN A 76 0.75 9.29 -0.59
N PHE A 77 1.35 8.49 -1.47
CA PHE A 77 1.71 7.11 -1.14
C PHE A 77 2.70 7.08 0.03
N VAL A 78 2.37 6.32 1.08
CA VAL A 78 3.23 6.13 2.25
C VAL A 78 3.92 4.78 2.21
N SER A 79 3.19 3.70 2.01
CA SER A 79 3.71 2.32 2.00
C SER A 79 2.65 1.37 1.46
N GLY A 80 3.01 0.13 1.20
CA GLY A 80 2.06 -0.95 0.95
C GLY A 80 2.76 -2.29 1.10
N TRP A 81 2.02 -3.32 1.51
CA TRP A 81 2.51 -4.70 1.68
C TRP A 81 1.33 -5.66 1.83
N LYS A 82 1.62 -6.96 1.90
CA LYS A 82 0.62 -7.98 2.23
C LYS A 82 0.44 -8.09 3.75
N LEU A 83 -0.75 -7.78 4.25
CA LEU A 83 -1.08 -7.83 5.67
C LEU A 83 -1.09 -9.27 6.20
N SER A 84 -0.60 -9.43 7.44
CA SER A 84 -0.93 -10.63 8.24
C SER A 84 -2.43 -10.67 8.57
N LYS A 85 -2.94 -11.80 9.08
CA LYS A 85 -4.37 -11.88 9.43
C LYS A 85 -4.72 -10.91 10.56
N GLU A 86 -3.82 -10.79 11.52
CA GLU A 86 -3.93 -9.92 12.69
C GLU A 86 -3.90 -8.44 12.27
N GLN A 87 -2.95 -8.08 11.40
CA GLN A 87 -2.88 -6.72 10.83
C GLN A 87 -4.15 -6.37 10.04
N LEU A 88 -4.67 -7.30 9.24
CA LEU A 88 -5.91 -7.09 8.52
C LEU A 88 -7.07 -6.82 9.47
N GLN A 89 -7.18 -7.59 10.56
CA GLN A 89 -8.22 -7.39 11.57
C GLN A 89 -8.11 -6.01 12.23
N HIS A 90 -6.91 -5.57 12.62
CA HIS A 90 -6.71 -4.22 13.18
C HIS A 90 -7.06 -3.11 12.20
N VAL A 91 -6.76 -3.27 10.91
CA VAL A 91 -7.17 -2.29 9.91
C VAL A 91 -8.70 -2.26 9.77
N LEU A 92 -9.35 -3.41 9.74
CA LEU A 92 -10.81 -3.49 9.54
C LEU A 92 -11.61 -3.02 10.75
N ILE A 93 -11.17 -3.34 11.96
CA ILE A 93 -11.91 -3.03 13.20
C ILE A 93 -11.50 -1.66 13.74
N ASP A 94 -10.19 -1.43 13.86
CA ASP A 94 -9.66 -0.27 14.58
C ASP A 94 -9.25 0.87 13.63
N GLY A 95 -9.13 0.60 12.32
CA GLY A 95 -8.57 1.54 11.35
C GLY A 95 -7.12 1.89 11.67
N LYS A 96 -6.35 0.99 12.31
CA LYS A 96 -5.02 1.30 12.84
C LYS A 96 -3.96 0.33 12.35
N LEU A 97 -2.82 0.90 11.97
CA LEU A 97 -1.55 0.20 11.80
C LEU A 97 -0.45 1.01 12.49
N VAL A 98 0.26 0.37 13.42
CA VAL A 98 1.35 0.95 14.20
C VAL A 98 2.70 0.36 13.79
#